data_AF-A0A7L3HFJ6-F1
#
_entry.id   AF-A0A7L3HFJ6-F1
#
_cell.length_a   1.000
_cell.length_b   1.000
_cell.length_c   1.000
_cell.angle_alpha   90.00
_cell.angle_beta   90.00
_cell.angle_gamma   90.00
#
_symmetry.space_group_name_H-M   'P 1'
#
loop_
_entity.id
_entity.type
_entity.pdbx_description
1 polymer ?
#
loop_
_entity_poly.entity_id
_entity_poly.type
_entity_poly.pdbx_seq_one_letter_code
_entity_poly.pdbx_strand_id
1 'polypeptide(L)'
;MRKFFQEIKADLKFKTAGPGQKLSEPSRAPKEKPKAELAPKPRQAPTDEAQRAAAAALARLELKPKGKAPSSQEAIKNQVRKELMAEAAASEKGLSMEEKVREEQEEEGAAAASVSGVYFICPLTGAVVRKDQKEKQLREAIQAYYSVDPVAASIMEIHTFNKDREKVRMCVETMGKYLDNIYLHPEEEKYRKIKLQNKVFQERISCLEGTHKFFQAVGFETKTLPVPGQ
;
A
#
# COMPACT_ATOMS: atom_id res chain seq x y z
N MET A 1 3.69 -33.46 6.02
CA MET A 1 4.71 -32.65 6.71
C MET A 1 4.32 -31.20 7.00
N ARG A 2 3.65 -30.45 6.10
CA ARG A 2 3.31 -29.02 6.35
C ARG A 2 2.42 -28.76 7.58
N LYS A 3 1.52 -29.69 7.90
CA LYS A 3 0.62 -29.59 9.07
C LYS A 3 1.37 -29.66 10.42
N PHE A 4 2.43 -30.48 10.50
CA PHE A 4 3.25 -30.65 11.70
C PHE A 4 3.98 -29.37 12.11
N PHE A 5 4.52 -28.63 11.14
CA PHE A 5 5.19 -27.34 11.41
C PHE A 5 4.21 -26.22 11.78
N GLN A 6 2.94 -26.32 11.39
CA GLN A 6 1.92 -25.35 11.80
C GLN A 6 1.52 -25.56 13.26
N GLU A 7 1.39 -26.81 13.71
CA GLU A 7 1.08 -27.14 15.11
C GLU A 7 2.20 -26.68 16.05
N ILE A 8 3.48 -26.93 15.71
CA ILE A 8 4.62 -26.45 16.51
C ILE A 8 4.63 -24.92 16.61
N LYS A 9 4.36 -24.21 15.50
CA LYS A 9 4.29 -22.74 15.51
C LYS A 9 3.14 -22.21 16.36
N ALA A 10 2.01 -22.91 16.42
CA ALA A 10 0.88 -22.52 17.26
C ALA A 10 1.19 -22.74 18.75
N ASP A 11 1.79 -23.87 19.09
CA ASP A 11 2.14 -24.22 20.48
C ASP A 11 3.23 -23.30 21.06
N LEU A 12 4.20 -22.88 20.23
CA LEU A 12 5.22 -21.91 20.63
C LEU A 12 4.62 -20.52 20.91
N LYS A 13 3.65 -20.08 20.09
CA LYS A 13 2.94 -18.81 20.30
C LYS A 13 2.09 -18.83 21.56
N PHE A 14 1.43 -19.94 21.86
CA PHE A 14 0.61 -20.08 23.07
C PHE A 14 1.48 -20.05 24.34
N LYS A 15 2.66 -20.66 24.32
CA LYS A 15 3.60 -20.64 25.46
C LYS A 15 4.22 -19.26 25.69
N THR A 16 4.52 -18.51 24.62
CA THR A 16 5.05 -17.14 24.74
C THR A 16 4.00 -16.13 25.23
N ALA A 17 2.71 -16.38 25.00
CA ALA A 17 1.63 -15.46 25.35
C ALA A 17 1.28 -15.40 26.85
N GLY A 18 1.92 -16.21 27.69
CA GLY A 18 1.66 -16.24 29.13
C GLY A 18 0.32 -16.92 29.50
N PRO A 19 0.10 -17.24 30.80
CA PRO A 19 -1.11 -17.94 31.22
C PRO A 19 -2.35 -17.06 31.00
N GLY A 20 -3.29 -17.54 30.18
CA GLY A 20 -4.51 -16.82 29.82
C GLY A 20 -5.46 -16.64 31.00
N GLN A 21 -6.04 -15.43 31.10
CA GLN A 21 -7.01 -15.05 32.12
C GLN A 21 -8.43 -15.37 31.64
N LYS A 22 -9.22 -16.10 32.46
CA LYS A 22 -10.61 -16.46 32.16
C LYS A 22 -11.56 -15.35 32.64
N LEU A 23 -12.61 -15.06 31.88
CA LEU A 23 -13.60 -13.99 32.11
C LEU A 23 -14.49 -14.18 33.36
N SER A 24 -14.22 -15.19 34.19
CA SER A 24 -14.95 -15.49 35.43
C SER A 24 -14.21 -15.06 36.71
N GLU A 25 -13.07 -14.37 36.60
CA GLU A 25 -12.34 -13.84 37.76
C GLU A 25 -12.52 -12.32 37.90
N PRO A 26 -12.88 -11.80 39.10
CA PRO A 26 -13.02 -10.36 39.30
C PRO A 26 -11.66 -9.64 39.25
N SER A 27 -11.66 -8.53 38.52
CA SER A 27 -10.52 -7.62 38.28
C SER A 27 -9.76 -7.27 39.56
N ARG A 28 -8.46 -7.60 39.60
CA ARG A 28 -7.57 -7.22 40.70
C ARG A 28 -7.15 -5.76 40.53
N ALA A 29 -7.68 -4.89 41.39
CA ALA A 29 -7.38 -3.46 41.39
C ALA A 29 -5.88 -3.16 41.56
N PRO A 30 -5.33 -2.13 40.89
CA PRO A 30 -3.94 -1.70 41.08
C PRO A 30 -3.76 -1.11 42.48
N LYS A 31 -2.89 -1.71 43.30
CA LYS A 31 -2.39 -1.08 44.53
C LYS A 31 -1.25 -0.12 44.16
N GLU A 32 -1.51 1.17 44.28
CA GLU A 32 -0.47 2.20 44.40
C GLU A 32 0.46 1.84 45.58
N LYS A 33 1.76 1.82 45.33
CA LYS A 33 2.78 1.82 46.39
C LYS A 33 3.38 3.23 46.47
N PRO A 34 3.50 3.81 47.69
CA PRO A 34 4.03 5.15 47.87
C PRO A 34 5.53 5.24 47.59
N LYS A 35 5.91 6.43 47.11
CA LYS A 35 7.26 6.93 46.81
C LYS A 35 8.13 6.87 48.07
N ALA A 36 9.23 6.14 48.03
CA ALA A 36 10.29 6.21 49.04
C ALA A 36 11.51 6.89 48.42
N GLU A 37 11.90 8.04 48.98
CA GLU A 37 13.16 8.72 48.74
C GLU A 37 14.32 7.88 49.31
N LEU A 38 15.31 7.55 48.48
CA LEU A 38 16.65 7.23 48.97
C LEU A 38 17.69 7.91 48.08
N ALA A 39 18.54 8.70 48.73
CA ALA A 39 19.56 9.57 48.14
C ALA A 39 20.59 8.82 47.27
N PRO A 40 21.14 9.47 46.22
CA PRO A 40 22.20 8.88 45.41
C PRO A 40 23.53 8.86 46.17
N LYS A 41 24.08 7.66 46.40
CA LYS A 41 25.47 7.50 46.90
C LYS A 41 26.47 7.95 45.83
N PRO A 42 27.47 8.79 46.17
CA PRO A 42 28.49 9.23 45.23
C PRO A 42 29.38 8.06 44.76
N ARG A 43 29.66 8.02 43.45
CA ARG A 43 30.50 7.00 42.81
C ARG A 43 31.96 7.22 43.21
N GLN A 44 32.63 6.17 43.71
CA GLN A 44 34.05 6.22 44.04
C GLN A 44 34.89 6.35 42.76
N ALA A 45 35.94 7.19 42.81
CA ALA A 45 36.86 7.38 41.70
C ALA A 45 37.69 6.10 41.43
N PRO A 46 38.05 5.82 40.16
CA PRO A 46 38.81 4.64 39.79
C PRO A 46 40.18 4.62 40.47
N THR A 47 40.52 3.48 41.06
CA THR A 47 41.76 3.22 41.80
C THR A 47 43.00 3.39 40.91
N ASP A 48 44.13 3.76 41.52
CA ASP A 48 45.42 4.06 40.86
C ASP A 48 45.87 2.95 39.89
N GLU A 49 45.58 1.69 40.24
CA GLU A 49 45.87 0.52 39.44
C GLU A 49 45.07 0.46 38.11
N ALA A 50 43.82 0.91 38.13
CA ALA A 50 42.98 1.00 36.93
C ALA A 50 43.46 2.11 35.99
N GLN A 51 43.97 3.22 36.53
CA GLN A 51 44.57 4.30 35.73
C GLN A 51 45.90 3.86 35.11
N ARG A 52 46.74 3.13 35.86
CA ARG A 52 48.00 2.59 35.36
C ARG A 52 47.77 1.54 34.26
N ALA A 53 46.77 0.67 34.42
CA ALA A 53 46.39 -0.28 33.40
C ALA A 53 45.84 0.42 32.13
N ALA A 54 45.04 1.47 32.28
CA ALA A 54 44.55 2.27 31.17
C ALA A 54 45.69 2.97 30.40
N ALA A 55 46.66 3.56 31.11
CA ALA A 55 47.85 4.16 30.51
C ALA A 55 48.71 3.13 29.77
N ALA A 56 48.90 1.93 30.33
CA ALA A 56 49.62 0.84 29.66
C ALA A 56 48.88 0.32 28.41
N ALA A 57 47.54 0.30 28.42
CA ALA A 57 46.73 -0.08 27.25
C ALA A 57 46.84 0.95 26.12
N LEU A 58 46.87 2.25 26.45
CA LEU A 58 47.10 3.31 25.45
C LEU A 58 48.50 3.22 24.84
N ALA A 59 49.53 2.96 25.65
CA ALA A 59 50.91 2.78 25.15
C ALA A 59 51.05 1.58 24.19
N ARG A 60 50.20 0.55 24.33
CA ARG A 60 50.15 -0.59 23.39
C ARG A 60 49.46 -0.25 22.07
N LEU A 61 48.54 0.71 22.05
CA LEU A 61 47.90 1.18 20.81
C LEU A 61 48.81 2.13 20.01
N GLU A 62 49.67 2.90 20.68
CA GLU A 62 50.60 3.83 20.03
C GLU A 62 51.83 3.15 19.41
N LEU A 63 52.28 2.01 19.95
CA LEU A 63 53.33 1.20 19.32
C LEU A 63 52.74 0.27 18.25
N LYS A 64 52.33 0.87 17.13
CA LYS A 64 51.94 0.16 15.93
C LYS A 64 53.13 -0.71 15.43
N PRO A 65 53.02 -2.04 15.32
CA PRO A 65 54.05 -2.82 14.68
C PRO A 65 54.15 -2.40 13.21
N LYS A 66 55.33 -1.91 12.79
CA LYS A 66 55.67 -1.74 11.37
C LYS A 66 55.64 -3.12 10.72
N GLY A 67 54.68 -3.37 9.84
CA GLY A 67 54.71 -4.58 9.03
C GLY A 67 53.43 -4.85 8.23
N LYS A 68 53.40 -4.36 6.98
CA LYS A 68 53.29 -5.14 5.73
C LYS A 68 52.79 -4.24 4.61
N ALA A 69 53.42 -4.34 3.44
CA ALA A 69 52.90 -3.73 2.22
C ALA A 69 51.43 -4.17 2.01
N PRO A 70 50.55 -3.27 1.53
CA PRO A 70 49.14 -3.60 1.34
C PRO A 70 49.04 -4.83 0.45
N SER A 71 48.32 -5.84 0.93
CA SER A 71 47.96 -7.00 0.13
C SER A 71 47.25 -6.50 -1.14
N SER A 72 47.52 -7.12 -2.28
CA SER A 72 46.94 -6.73 -3.59
C SER A 72 45.41 -6.54 -3.53
N GLN A 73 44.72 -7.28 -2.66
CA GLN A 73 43.29 -7.13 -2.39
C GLN A 73 42.88 -5.78 -1.77
N GLU A 74 43.69 -5.18 -0.89
CA GLU A 74 43.38 -3.88 -0.30
C GLU A 74 43.61 -2.73 -1.27
N ALA A 75 44.63 -2.84 -2.13
CA ALA A 75 44.84 -1.90 -3.23
C ALA A 75 43.65 -1.94 -4.22
N ILE A 76 43.18 -3.14 -4.58
CA ILE A 76 42.01 -3.32 -5.45
C ILE A 76 40.75 -2.75 -4.80
N LYS A 77 40.49 -3.04 -3.51
CA LYS A 77 39.32 -2.49 -2.80
C LYS A 77 39.34 -0.97 -2.71
N ASN A 78 40.51 -0.37 -2.47
CA ASN A 78 40.64 1.09 -2.41
C ASN A 78 40.45 1.73 -3.78
N GLN A 79 40.91 1.08 -4.85
CA GLN A 79 40.68 1.57 -6.21
C GLN A 79 39.21 1.51 -6.60
N VAL A 80 38.53 0.39 -6.36
CA VAL A 80 37.08 0.25 -6.61
C VAL A 80 36.28 1.27 -5.80
N ARG A 81 36.63 1.46 -4.52
CA ARG A 81 35.94 2.44 -3.67
C ARG A 81 36.17 3.88 -4.14
N LYS A 82 37.36 4.20 -4.66
CA LYS A 82 37.69 5.52 -5.20
C LYS A 82 36.95 5.78 -6.52
N GLU A 83 36.82 4.78 -7.38
CA GLU A 83 36.04 4.85 -8.63
C GLU A 83 34.54 5.05 -8.33
N LEU A 84 33.98 4.26 -7.41
CA LEU A 84 32.57 4.38 -7.02
C LEU A 84 32.23 5.75 -6.42
N MET A 85 33.16 6.33 -5.63
CA MET A 85 32.98 7.64 -5.02
C MET A 85 33.17 8.79 -6.03
N ALA A 86 34.01 8.58 -7.05
CA ALA A 86 34.17 9.53 -8.15
C ALA A 86 32.95 9.54 -9.09
N GLU A 87 32.32 8.38 -9.34
CA GLU A 87 31.06 8.29 -10.10
C GLU A 87 29.90 8.95 -9.35
N ALA A 88 29.79 8.76 -8.03
CA ALA A 88 28.80 9.44 -7.21
C ALA A 88 28.98 10.97 -7.22
N ALA A 89 30.24 11.44 -7.12
CA ALA A 89 30.54 12.87 -7.16
C ALA A 89 30.36 13.50 -8.56
N ALA A 90 30.54 12.73 -9.63
CA ALA A 90 30.23 13.16 -11.00
C ALA A 90 28.72 13.20 -11.24
N SER A 91 27.96 12.24 -10.69
CA SER A 91 26.50 12.23 -10.74
C SER A 91 25.87 13.40 -9.98
N GLU A 92 26.48 13.87 -8.89
CA GLU A 92 25.97 15.03 -8.16
C GLU A 92 26.24 16.37 -8.87
N LYS A 93 27.31 16.47 -9.70
CA LYS A 93 27.62 17.69 -10.47
C LYS A 93 26.77 17.87 -11.74
N GLY A 94 26.00 16.87 -12.16
CA GLY A 94 24.99 17.01 -13.22
C GLY A 94 23.63 17.52 -12.74
N LEU A 95 23.36 17.49 -11.43
CA LEU A 95 22.00 17.66 -10.88
C LEU A 95 21.56 19.10 -10.62
N SER A 96 22.34 20.14 -10.95
CA SER A 96 21.98 21.52 -10.61
C SER A 96 21.57 22.43 -11.78
N MET A 97 21.44 21.91 -13.01
CA MET A 97 20.98 22.71 -14.15
C MET A 97 19.93 22.05 -15.06
N GLU A 98 19.45 20.86 -14.71
CA GLU A 98 18.47 20.11 -15.52
C GLU A 98 17.06 20.02 -14.89
N GLU A 99 16.86 20.56 -13.69
CA GLU A 99 15.58 20.48 -12.96
C GLU A 99 14.47 21.43 -13.47
N LYS A 100 14.66 22.09 -14.62
CA LYS A 100 13.61 22.95 -15.22
C LYS A 100 13.26 22.65 -16.68
N VAL A 101 13.73 21.54 -17.25
CA VAL A 101 13.33 21.07 -18.60
C VAL A 101 12.82 19.60 -18.57
N ARG A 102 12.80 18.97 -17.39
CA ARG A 102 12.54 17.53 -17.23
C ARG A 102 11.06 17.09 -17.20
N GLU A 103 10.15 17.82 -17.84
CA GLU A 103 8.77 17.33 -18.02
C GLU A 103 8.45 16.88 -19.46
N GLU A 104 9.35 17.05 -20.44
CA GLU A 104 9.04 16.69 -21.84
C GLU A 104 10.01 15.71 -22.52
N GLN A 105 11.07 15.23 -21.85
CA GLN A 105 12.04 14.32 -22.48
C GLN A 105 12.47 13.16 -21.57
N GLU A 106 11.54 12.29 -21.22
CA GLU A 106 11.86 10.91 -20.81
C GLU A 106 11.21 9.91 -21.78
N GLU A 107 11.61 9.96 -23.05
CA GLU A 107 11.38 8.82 -23.96
C GLU A 107 12.47 8.69 -25.04
N GLU A 108 13.74 8.86 -24.69
CA GLU A 108 14.83 8.43 -25.58
C GLU A 108 15.97 7.78 -24.79
N GLY A 109 15.59 6.71 -24.08
CA GLY A 109 16.52 5.95 -23.24
C GLY A 109 16.04 4.53 -22.96
N ALA A 110 15.20 3.96 -23.82
CA ALA A 110 14.92 2.53 -23.79
C ALA A 110 15.81 1.87 -24.84
N ALA A 111 16.75 1.06 -24.37
CA ALA A 111 17.58 0.17 -25.18
C ALA A 111 16.79 -0.38 -26.38
N ALA A 112 17.40 -0.33 -27.56
CA ALA A 112 16.83 -0.73 -28.84
C ALA A 112 16.10 -2.08 -28.76
N ALA A 113 14.81 -2.04 -28.42
CA ALA A 113 13.92 -3.15 -28.58
C ALA A 113 13.67 -3.29 -30.08
N SER A 114 13.79 -4.50 -30.63
CA SER A 114 13.54 -4.79 -32.06
C SER A 114 12.09 -4.48 -32.54
N VAL A 115 11.23 -3.95 -31.66
CA VAL A 115 9.81 -3.66 -31.90
C VAL A 115 9.48 -2.28 -31.32
N SER A 116 8.77 -1.46 -32.11
CA SER A 116 8.38 -0.06 -31.83
C SER A 116 7.40 0.14 -30.64
N GLY A 117 7.25 -0.84 -29.75
CA GLY A 117 6.38 -0.82 -28.57
C GLY A 117 5.12 -1.69 -28.73
N VAL A 118 4.41 -1.89 -27.61
CA VAL A 118 3.13 -2.62 -27.57
C VAL A 118 1.98 -1.62 -27.61
N TYR A 119 1.11 -1.75 -28.61
CA TYR A 119 -0.06 -0.90 -28.80
C TYR A 119 -1.35 -1.70 -28.57
N PHE A 120 -2.38 -1.01 -28.08
CA PHE A 120 -3.71 -1.57 -27.83
C PHE A 120 -4.73 -0.94 -28.75
N ILE A 121 -5.67 -1.72 -29.25
CA ILE A 121 -6.77 -1.25 -30.10
C ILE A 121 -8.04 -1.22 -29.26
N CYS A 122 -8.71 -0.07 -29.21
CA CYS A 122 -10.02 0.05 -28.56
C CYS A 122 -11.10 -0.61 -29.44
N PRO A 123 -11.86 -1.61 -28.97
CA PRO A 123 -12.92 -2.23 -29.78
C PRO A 123 -14.08 -1.30 -30.10
N LEU A 124 -14.30 -0.26 -29.29
CA LEU A 124 -15.41 0.69 -29.48
C LEU A 124 -15.10 1.76 -30.53
N THR A 125 -13.86 2.25 -30.58
CA THR A 125 -13.47 3.40 -31.42
C THR A 125 -12.46 3.05 -32.51
N GLY A 126 -11.84 1.86 -32.45
CA GLY A 126 -10.75 1.47 -33.34
C GLY A 126 -9.43 2.20 -33.07
N ALA A 127 -9.36 3.07 -32.07
CA ALA A 127 -8.18 3.86 -31.76
C ALA A 127 -7.01 2.97 -31.29
N VAL A 128 -5.83 3.20 -31.87
CA VAL A 128 -4.58 2.55 -31.48
C VAL A 128 -3.88 3.42 -30.44
N VAL A 129 -3.70 2.89 -29.23
CA VAL A 129 -3.23 3.66 -28.07
C VAL A 129 -2.12 2.91 -27.33
N ARG A 130 -1.20 3.65 -26.72
CA ARG A 130 -0.21 3.09 -25.80
C ARG A 130 -0.85 2.81 -24.42
N LYS A 131 -0.13 2.05 -23.59
CA LYS A 131 -0.64 1.54 -22.29
C LYS A 131 -1.03 2.67 -21.33
N ASP A 132 -0.24 3.73 -21.29
CA ASP A 132 -0.44 4.95 -20.51
C ASP A 132 -1.72 5.70 -20.90
N GLN A 133 -2.04 5.77 -22.19
CA GLN A 133 -3.22 6.48 -22.68
C GLN A 133 -4.49 5.62 -22.70
N LYS A 134 -4.35 4.29 -22.55
CA LYS A 134 -5.44 3.33 -22.69
C LYS A 134 -6.64 3.65 -21.78
N GLU A 135 -6.40 3.95 -20.50
CA GLU A 135 -7.49 4.17 -19.55
C GLU A 135 -8.27 5.45 -19.85
N LYS A 136 -7.57 6.54 -20.20
CA LYS A 136 -8.17 7.82 -20.60
C LYS A 136 -9.05 7.65 -21.84
N GLN A 137 -8.49 7.03 -22.87
CA GLN A 137 -9.18 6.78 -24.14
C GLN A 137 -10.41 5.90 -23.96
N LEU A 138 -10.32 4.89 -23.08
CA LEU A 138 -11.45 4.02 -22.78
C LEU A 138 -12.55 4.75 -22.00
N ARG A 139 -12.19 5.66 -21.10
CA ARG A 139 -13.14 6.50 -20.37
C ARG A 139 -13.89 7.43 -21.31
N GLU A 140 -13.18 8.10 -22.21
CA GLU A 140 -13.78 8.98 -23.24
C GLU A 140 -14.68 8.19 -24.19
N ALA A 141 -14.23 7.01 -24.64
CA ALA A 141 -15.02 6.14 -25.52
C ALA A 141 -16.31 5.66 -24.85
N ILE A 142 -16.25 5.19 -23.60
CA ILE A 142 -17.42 4.77 -22.84
C ILE A 142 -18.35 5.97 -22.60
N GLN A 143 -17.79 7.13 -22.27
CA GLN A 143 -18.57 8.37 -22.08
C GLN A 143 -19.32 8.79 -23.35
N ALA A 144 -18.70 8.69 -24.53
CA ALA A 144 -19.38 8.94 -25.79
C ALA A 144 -20.49 7.91 -26.05
N TYR A 145 -20.24 6.63 -25.71
CA TYR A 145 -21.19 5.53 -25.90
C TYR A 145 -22.46 5.63 -25.02
N TYR A 146 -22.41 6.40 -23.91
CA TYR A 146 -23.61 6.67 -23.10
C TYR A 146 -24.76 7.31 -23.90
N SER A 147 -24.46 8.04 -24.97
CA SER A 147 -25.49 8.62 -25.84
C SER A 147 -26.27 7.57 -26.66
N VAL A 148 -25.68 6.38 -26.87
CA VAL A 148 -26.26 5.28 -27.64
C VAL A 148 -27.05 4.35 -26.72
N ASP A 149 -26.37 3.85 -25.68
CA ASP A 149 -26.98 2.95 -24.70
C ASP A 149 -26.39 3.25 -23.30
N PRO A 150 -27.12 4.04 -22.48
CA PRO A 150 -26.69 4.36 -21.12
C PRO A 150 -26.48 3.14 -20.24
N VAL A 151 -27.30 2.09 -20.40
CA VAL A 151 -27.25 0.89 -19.56
C VAL A 151 -26.02 0.07 -19.91
N ALA A 152 -25.81 -0.21 -21.20
CA ALA A 152 -24.62 -0.94 -21.65
C ALA A 152 -23.34 -0.16 -21.33
N ALA A 153 -23.32 1.16 -21.51
CA ALA A 153 -22.18 2.01 -21.16
C ALA A 153 -21.82 1.91 -19.67
N SER A 154 -22.82 1.96 -18.76
CA SER A 154 -22.58 1.78 -17.33
C SER A 154 -22.05 0.39 -16.98
N ILE A 155 -22.57 -0.66 -17.61
CA ILE A 155 -22.06 -2.03 -17.41
C ILE A 155 -20.59 -2.11 -17.86
N MET A 156 -20.26 -1.55 -19.02
CA MET A 156 -18.89 -1.49 -19.51
C MET A 156 -17.98 -0.73 -18.54
N GLU A 157 -18.43 0.41 -18.01
CA GLU A 157 -17.70 1.21 -17.02
C GLU A 157 -17.39 0.39 -15.75
N ILE A 158 -18.40 -0.29 -15.19
CA ILE A 158 -18.25 -1.13 -13.99
C ILE A 158 -17.24 -2.25 -14.23
N HIS A 159 -17.31 -2.94 -15.37
CA HIS A 159 -16.39 -4.05 -15.67
C HIS A 159 -14.99 -3.61 -16.06
N THR A 160 -14.81 -2.35 -16.44
CA THR A 160 -13.55 -1.84 -17.00
C THR A 160 -12.69 -1.16 -15.94
N PHE A 161 -13.26 -0.25 -15.15
CA PHE A 161 -12.48 0.58 -14.22
C PHE A 161 -12.29 -0.06 -12.84
N ASN A 162 -13.08 -1.08 -12.51
CA ASN A 162 -12.93 -1.80 -11.25
C ASN A 162 -11.97 -2.99 -11.40
N LYS A 163 -10.80 -2.88 -10.76
CA LYS A 163 -9.73 -3.91 -10.80
C LYS A 163 -10.11 -5.20 -10.09
N ASP A 164 -10.90 -5.09 -9.01
CA ASP A 164 -11.32 -6.21 -8.17
C ASP A 164 -12.53 -6.94 -8.79
N ARG A 165 -12.24 -8.05 -9.47
CA ARG A 165 -13.24 -8.86 -10.17
C ARG A 165 -14.24 -9.52 -9.22
N GLU A 166 -13.84 -9.86 -8.00
CA GLU A 166 -14.73 -10.48 -7.02
C GLU A 166 -15.75 -9.45 -6.51
N LYS A 167 -15.31 -8.23 -6.22
CA LYS A 167 -16.24 -7.14 -5.87
C LYS A 167 -17.21 -6.82 -7.00
N VAL A 168 -16.73 -6.78 -8.24
CA VAL A 168 -17.60 -6.57 -9.41
C VAL A 168 -18.66 -7.66 -9.50
N ARG A 169 -18.28 -8.94 -9.34
CA ARG A 169 -19.24 -10.06 -9.32
C ARG A 169 -20.28 -9.90 -8.20
N MET A 170 -19.84 -9.63 -6.97
CA MET A 170 -20.75 -9.43 -5.83
C MET A 170 -21.70 -8.25 -6.04
N CYS A 171 -21.22 -7.18 -6.68
CA CYS A 171 -22.05 -6.03 -7.05
C CYS A 171 -23.14 -6.43 -8.03
N VAL A 172 -22.78 -7.09 -9.14
CA VAL A 172 -23.72 -7.56 -10.16
C VAL A 172 -24.77 -8.51 -9.57
N GLU A 173 -24.35 -9.45 -8.71
CA GLU A 173 -25.28 -10.34 -8.02
C GLU A 173 -26.26 -9.58 -7.10
N THR A 174 -25.78 -8.54 -6.41
CA THR A 174 -26.61 -7.73 -5.52
C THR A 174 -27.57 -6.84 -6.31
N MET A 175 -27.10 -6.24 -7.40
CA MET A 175 -27.94 -5.48 -8.35
C MET A 175 -29.03 -6.36 -8.96
N GLY A 176 -28.67 -7.57 -9.42
CA GLY A 176 -29.62 -8.56 -9.93
C GLY A 176 -30.71 -8.86 -8.92
N LYS A 177 -30.35 -9.14 -7.66
CA LYS A 177 -31.33 -9.36 -6.58
C LYS A 177 -32.27 -8.18 -6.36
N TYR A 178 -31.80 -6.94 -6.47
CA TYR A 178 -32.69 -5.77 -6.35
C TYR A 178 -33.69 -5.70 -7.50
N LEU A 179 -33.25 -5.95 -8.72
CA LEU A 179 -34.13 -5.95 -9.89
C LEU A 179 -35.09 -7.14 -9.85
N ASP A 180 -34.64 -8.33 -9.47
CA ASP A 180 -35.46 -9.53 -9.30
C ASP A 180 -36.57 -9.30 -8.27
N ASN A 181 -36.27 -8.66 -7.15
CA ASN A 181 -37.28 -8.34 -6.12
C ASN A 181 -38.37 -7.42 -6.68
N ILE A 182 -38.01 -6.45 -7.52
CA ILE A 182 -38.97 -5.54 -8.17
C ILE A 182 -39.80 -6.29 -9.22
N TYR A 183 -39.17 -7.18 -9.98
CA TYR A 183 -39.83 -7.97 -11.00
C TYR A 183 -40.82 -8.98 -10.41
N LEU A 184 -40.44 -9.68 -9.34
CA LEU A 184 -41.26 -10.69 -8.67
C LEU A 184 -42.40 -10.08 -7.84
N HIS A 185 -42.18 -8.89 -7.28
CA HIS A 185 -43.13 -8.22 -6.40
C HIS A 185 -43.36 -6.76 -6.83
N PRO A 186 -44.02 -6.54 -7.99
CA PRO A 186 -44.19 -5.19 -8.52
C PRO A 186 -45.02 -4.30 -7.60
N GLU A 187 -46.05 -4.81 -6.93
CA GLU A 187 -46.94 -4.01 -6.06
C GLU A 187 -46.25 -3.51 -4.78
N GLU A 188 -45.13 -4.11 -4.38
CA GLU A 188 -44.44 -3.76 -3.15
C GLU A 188 -43.49 -2.58 -3.32
N GLU A 189 -43.92 -1.37 -2.93
CA GLU A 189 -43.10 -0.16 -3.01
C GLU A 189 -41.77 -0.24 -2.26
N LYS A 190 -41.67 -1.09 -1.24
CA LYS A 190 -40.45 -1.25 -0.44
C LYS A 190 -39.25 -1.70 -1.29
N TYR A 191 -39.48 -2.47 -2.36
CA TYR A 191 -38.42 -2.93 -3.26
C TYR A 191 -38.02 -1.89 -4.30
N ARG A 192 -38.87 -0.88 -4.54
CA ARG A 192 -38.59 0.24 -5.46
C ARG A 192 -37.76 1.36 -4.81
N LYS A 193 -37.43 1.22 -3.52
CA LYS A 193 -36.69 2.23 -2.73
C LYS A 193 -35.44 1.60 -2.13
N ILE A 194 -34.28 2.13 -2.47
CA ILE A 194 -32.99 1.67 -1.92
C ILE A 194 -32.40 2.78 -1.05
N LYS A 195 -32.18 2.49 0.23
CA LYS A 195 -31.52 3.44 1.14
C LYS A 195 -30.01 3.42 0.90
N LEU A 196 -29.43 4.57 0.56
CA LEU A 196 -27.98 4.74 0.37
C LEU A 196 -27.15 4.39 1.62
N GLN A 197 -27.73 4.53 2.83
CA GLN A 197 -27.09 4.18 4.11
C GLN A 197 -27.14 2.67 4.42
N ASN A 198 -27.80 1.86 3.59
CA ASN A 198 -27.84 0.42 3.82
C ASN A 198 -26.43 -0.17 3.69
N LYS A 199 -26.00 -0.95 4.70
CA LYS A 199 -24.65 -1.54 4.71
C LYS A 199 -24.34 -2.37 3.46
N VAL A 200 -25.29 -3.19 3.02
CA VAL A 200 -25.11 -4.03 1.82
C VAL A 200 -24.91 -3.17 0.58
N PHE A 201 -25.68 -2.09 0.46
CA PHE A 201 -25.54 -1.14 -0.65
C PHE A 201 -24.17 -0.44 -0.61
N GLN A 202 -23.75 0.05 0.56
CA GLN A 202 -22.48 0.76 0.69
C GLN A 202 -21.27 -0.12 0.40
N GLU A 203 -21.23 -1.31 1.00
CA GLU A 203 -20.09 -2.22 0.91
C GLU A 203 -19.96 -2.89 -0.45
N ARG A 204 -21.07 -3.19 -1.12
CA ARG A 204 -21.06 -3.98 -2.37
C ARG A 204 -21.24 -3.16 -3.64
N ILE A 205 -21.96 -2.03 -3.56
CA ILE A 205 -22.36 -1.25 -4.75
C ILE A 205 -21.70 0.13 -4.74
N SER A 206 -21.83 0.87 -3.64
CA SER A 206 -21.35 2.26 -3.57
C SER A 206 -19.84 2.38 -3.66
N CYS A 207 -19.10 1.31 -3.37
CA CYS A 207 -17.64 1.28 -3.43
C CYS A 207 -17.09 1.13 -4.86
N LEU A 208 -17.94 0.86 -5.86
CA LEU A 208 -17.55 0.64 -7.25
C LEU A 208 -17.91 1.81 -8.14
N GLU A 209 -17.03 2.10 -9.08
CA GLU A 209 -17.25 3.14 -10.10
C GLU A 209 -18.26 2.68 -11.14
N GLY A 210 -19.14 3.59 -11.61
CA GLY A 210 -20.15 3.33 -12.64
C GLY A 210 -21.49 2.78 -12.12
N THR A 211 -21.56 2.32 -10.87
CA THR A 211 -22.79 1.71 -10.31
C THR A 211 -23.95 2.69 -10.20
N HIS A 212 -23.67 3.93 -9.81
CA HIS A 212 -24.70 4.97 -9.70
C HIS A 212 -25.30 5.33 -11.05
N LYS A 213 -24.46 5.40 -12.09
CA LYS A 213 -24.90 5.65 -13.47
C LYS A 213 -25.76 4.52 -14.00
N PHE A 214 -25.43 3.27 -13.65
CA PHE A 214 -26.27 2.11 -13.98
C PHE A 214 -27.67 2.25 -13.36
N PHE A 215 -27.77 2.55 -12.06
CA PHE A 215 -29.08 2.72 -11.41
C PHE A 215 -29.88 3.85 -12.05
N GLN A 216 -29.23 4.97 -12.38
CA GLN A 216 -29.86 6.08 -13.09
C GLN A 216 -30.35 5.67 -14.49
N ALA A 217 -29.54 4.92 -15.24
CA ALA A 217 -29.88 4.42 -16.58
C ALA A 217 -31.06 3.44 -16.56
N VAL A 218 -31.21 2.64 -15.49
CA VAL A 218 -32.34 1.71 -15.30
C VAL A 218 -33.60 2.43 -14.78
N GLY A 219 -33.50 3.71 -14.41
CA GLY A 219 -34.64 4.55 -14.01
C GLY A 219 -34.77 4.82 -12.51
N PHE A 220 -33.75 4.51 -11.71
CA PHE A 220 -33.70 4.97 -10.32
C PHE A 220 -33.29 6.45 -10.24
N GLU A 221 -33.88 7.17 -9.29
CA GLU A 221 -33.56 8.58 -9.04
C GLU A 221 -33.04 8.76 -7.62
N THR A 222 -32.00 9.57 -7.47
CA THR A 222 -31.50 9.96 -6.14
C THR A 222 -32.39 11.06 -5.57
N LYS A 223 -33.03 10.80 -4.43
CA LYS A 223 -33.84 11.79 -3.71
C LYS A 223 -33.34 11.93 -2.28
N THR A 224 -33.17 13.17 -1.84
CA THR A 224 -32.96 13.51 -0.43
C THR A 224 -34.32 13.57 0.24
N LEU A 225 -34.52 12.71 1.24
CA LEU A 225 -35.73 12.78 2.07
C LEU A 225 -35.44 13.71 3.25
N PRO A 226 -36.34 14.66 3.57
CA PRO A 226 -36.21 15.46 4.78
C PRO A 226 -36.27 14.51 5.98
N VAL A 227 -35.31 14.66 6.89
CA VAL A 227 -35.30 13.91 8.14
C VAL A 227 -36.45 14.46 9.00
N PRO A 228 -37.43 13.63 9.43
CA PRO A 228 -38.45 14.12 10.33
C PRO A 228 -37.80 14.44 11.68
N GLY A 229 -37.76 15.71 12.07
CA GLY A 229 -37.34 16.15 13.42
C GLY A 229 -36.08 17.01 13.50
N GLN A 230 -35.91 18.00 12.63
CA GLN A 230 -35.04 19.15 12.89
C GLN A 230 -35.84 20.44 12.84
#